data_AF-A0A928JT21-F1
#
_entry.id   AF-A0A928JT21-F1
#
_cell.length_a   1.000
_cell.length_b   1.000
_cell.length_c   1.000
_cell.angle_alpha   90.00
_cell.angle_beta   90.00
_cell.angle_gamma   90.00
#
_symmetry.space_group_name_H-M   'P 1'
#
loop_
_entity.id
_entity.type
_entity.pdbx_description
1 polymer ?
#
loop_
_entity_poly.entity_id
_entity_poly.type
_entity_poly.pdbx_seq_one_letter_code
_entity_poly.pdbx_strand_id
1 'polypeptide(L)'
;MNKKEFLEKANGSIFDICTKYYREYIDGKINKEQKEAFLYLLKWNMISDYSLKIESIYTDGEYNELIEKTSDIVDKFINGLVEKRVSEKEFYKCLWELYSNESIFNGHNERISALINIFSSPYIPYFCFAEGINITDDEYTEIFKNNMLNTQKFLFIISNNYDKKSEEASLIYNLFKDLSTEKEKIVFLSSIIDYYNFRYEALLNSVSSEKE
;
A
#
# COMPACT_ATOMS: atom_id res chain seq x y z
N MET A 1 11.01 -11.15 -24.16
CA MET A 1 10.67 -11.50 -22.77
C MET A 1 9.19 -11.25 -22.58
N ASN A 2 8.47 -12.11 -21.86
CA ASN A 2 7.05 -11.86 -21.58
C ASN A 2 6.89 -10.96 -20.34
N LYS A 3 5.71 -10.35 -20.16
CA LYS A 3 5.41 -9.44 -19.04
C LYS A 3 5.69 -10.03 -17.64
N LYS A 4 5.48 -11.34 -17.46
CA LYS A 4 5.73 -12.03 -16.20
C LYS A 4 7.24 -12.11 -15.93
N GLU A 5 7.96 -12.65 -16.90
CA GLU A 5 9.42 -12.79 -16.83
C GLU A 5 10.12 -11.44 -16.66
N PHE A 6 9.58 -10.38 -17.27
CA PHE A 6 10.07 -9.01 -17.06
C PHE A 6 9.98 -8.59 -15.59
N LEU A 7 8.80 -8.71 -14.98
CA LEU A 7 8.58 -8.29 -13.59
C LEU A 7 9.25 -9.20 -12.56
N GLU A 8 9.45 -10.48 -12.88
CA GLU A 8 10.19 -11.42 -12.02
C GLU A 8 11.69 -11.13 -11.97
N LYS A 9 12.23 -10.41 -12.96
CA LYS A 9 13.68 -10.18 -13.08
C LYS A 9 14.10 -8.73 -12.89
N ALA A 10 13.17 -7.77 -13.04
CA ALA A 10 13.50 -6.35 -13.11
C ALA A 10 14.24 -5.82 -11.87
N ASN A 11 15.31 -5.07 -12.12
CA ASN A 11 16.13 -4.39 -11.12
C ASN A 11 16.40 -2.95 -11.55
N GLY A 12 15.74 -2.00 -10.89
CA GLY A 12 15.84 -0.58 -11.17
C GLY A 12 14.90 0.21 -10.27
N SER A 13 14.83 1.53 -10.46
CA SER A 13 13.83 2.35 -9.77
C SER A 13 12.43 1.92 -10.23
N ILE A 14 11.42 2.11 -9.36
CA ILE A 14 10.05 1.79 -9.75
C ILE A 14 9.58 2.62 -10.94
N PHE A 15 10.10 3.84 -11.06
CA PHE A 15 9.80 4.75 -12.17
C PHE A 15 10.33 4.20 -13.50
N ASP A 16 11.58 3.71 -13.52
CA ASP A 16 12.19 3.11 -14.71
C ASP A 16 11.47 1.81 -15.10
N ILE A 17 11.14 0.98 -14.10
CA ILE A 17 10.40 -0.27 -14.31
C ILE A 17 9.03 0.01 -14.94
N CYS A 18 8.24 0.92 -14.36
CA CYS A 18 6.93 1.31 -14.89
C CYS A 18 7.04 1.90 -16.30
N THR A 19 8.05 2.76 -16.53
CA THR A 19 8.28 3.40 -17.83
C THR A 19 8.62 2.36 -18.91
N LYS A 20 9.53 1.43 -18.61
CA LYS A 20 9.92 0.37 -19.55
C LYS A 20 8.79 -0.62 -19.78
N TYR A 21 8.08 -1.02 -18.71
CA TYR A 21 6.91 -1.89 -18.82
C TYR A 21 5.82 -1.26 -19.70
N TYR A 22 5.57 0.04 -19.55
CA TYR A 22 4.65 0.77 -20.41
C TYR A 22 5.07 0.64 -21.88
N ARG A 23 6.32 1.00 -22.21
CA ARG A 23 6.83 0.97 -23.59
C ARG A 23 6.81 -0.42 -24.22
N GLU A 24 7.03 -1.48 -23.44
CA GLU A 24 7.07 -2.86 -23.94
C GLU A 24 5.69 -3.53 -24.06
N TYR A 25 4.75 -3.24 -23.16
CA TYR A 25 3.52 -4.05 -23.02
C TYR A 25 2.21 -3.26 -23.05
N ILE A 26 2.23 -1.96 -22.77
CA ILE A 26 1.01 -1.12 -22.68
C ILE A 26 0.94 -0.14 -23.85
N ASP A 27 2.07 0.29 -24.38
CA ASP A 27 2.13 1.25 -25.47
C ASP A 27 1.49 0.70 -26.76
N GLY A 28 0.88 1.60 -27.53
CA GLY A 28 0.13 1.28 -28.75
C GLY A 28 -1.39 1.32 -28.59
N LYS A 29 -2.09 0.65 -29.51
CA LYS A 29 -3.56 0.75 -29.61
C LYS A 29 -4.23 0.04 -28.43
N ILE A 30 -4.91 0.84 -27.61
CA ILE A 30 -5.71 0.38 -26.46
C ILE A 30 -6.67 -0.73 -26.88
N ASN A 31 -6.40 -1.95 -26.42
CA ASN A 31 -7.26 -3.10 -26.61
C ASN A 31 -7.19 -4.03 -25.39
N LYS A 32 -7.73 -5.24 -25.53
CA LYS A 32 -7.77 -6.24 -24.46
C LYS A 32 -6.37 -6.60 -23.93
N GLU A 33 -5.36 -6.68 -24.80
CA GLU A 33 -3.99 -7.03 -24.42
C GLU A 33 -3.35 -5.95 -23.53
N GLN A 34 -3.46 -4.67 -23.90
CA GLN A 34 -2.95 -3.56 -23.09
C GLN A 34 -3.68 -3.48 -21.75
N LYS A 35 -5.00 -3.74 -21.73
CA LYS A 35 -5.76 -3.85 -20.48
C LYS A 35 -5.21 -4.96 -19.59
N GLU A 36 -4.96 -6.13 -20.16
CA GLU A 36 -4.40 -7.26 -19.41
C GLU A 36 -2.99 -6.95 -18.91
N ALA A 37 -2.14 -6.31 -19.70
CA ALA A 37 -0.81 -5.89 -19.29
C ALA A 37 -0.87 -4.86 -18.15
N PHE A 38 -1.75 -3.87 -18.24
CA PHE A 38 -1.99 -2.88 -17.18
C PHE A 38 -2.43 -3.54 -15.87
N LEU A 39 -3.46 -4.39 -15.93
CA LEU A 39 -3.97 -5.09 -14.75
C LEU A 39 -2.95 -6.06 -14.15
N TYR A 40 -2.12 -6.67 -15.00
CA TYR A 40 -1.05 -7.56 -14.55
C TYR A 40 0.00 -6.81 -13.72
N LEU A 41 0.41 -5.61 -14.16
CA LEU A 41 1.33 -4.78 -13.40
C LEU A 41 0.73 -4.41 -12.03
N LEU A 42 -0.50 -3.90 -11.99
CA LEU A 42 -1.11 -3.44 -10.74
C LEU A 42 -1.39 -4.55 -9.72
N LYS A 43 -1.52 -5.79 -10.18
CA LYS A 43 -1.73 -6.96 -9.30
C LYS A 43 -0.43 -7.70 -9.00
N TRP A 44 0.70 -7.22 -9.52
CA TRP A 44 1.97 -7.87 -9.32
C TRP A 44 2.39 -7.77 -7.87
N ASN A 45 2.57 -8.93 -7.22
CA ASN A 45 2.90 -9.04 -5.80
C ASN A 45 4.10 -9.97 -5.54
N MET A 46 4.83 -10.38 -6.58
CA MET A 46 6.00 -11.25 -6.42
C MET A 46 7.29 -10.43 -6.31
N ILE A 47 8.24 -10.99 -5.55
CA ILE A 47 9.57 -10.43 -5.34
C ILE A 47 10.43 -10.70 -6.58
N SER A 48 11.02 -9.66 -7.15
CA SER A 48 11.98 -9.77 -8.25
C SER A 48 13.25 -10.49 -7.80
N ASP A 49 13.85 -11.30 -8.67
CA ASP A 49 15.19 -11.88 -8.47
C ASP A 49 16.33 -10.91 -8.81
N TYR A 50 15.98 -9.72 -9.31
CA TYR A 50 16.88 -8.61 -9.64
C TYR A 50 17.93 -8.92 -10.74
N SER A 51 17.74 -9.99 -11.51
CA SER A 51 18.69 -10.43 -12.54
C SER A 51 18.71 -9.58 -13.82
N LEU A 52 17.65 -8.80 -14.09
CA LEU A 52 17.54 -7.92 -15.25
C LEU A 52 17.71 -6.46 -14.84
N LYS A 53 18.88 -5.89 -15.11
CA LYS A 53 19.13 -4.46 -14.88
C LYS A 53 18.30 -3.60 -15.84
N ILE A 54 17.55 -2.67 -15.27
CA ILE A 54 16.83 -1.61 -15.99
C ILE A 54 17.66 -0.34 -15.88
N GLU A 55 18.03 0.22 -17.02
CA GLU A 55 18.80 1.48 -17.06
C GLU A 55 17.90 2.66 -16.70
N SER A 56 18.48 3.67 -16.05
CA SER A 56 17.82 4.94 -15.74
C SER A 56 17.37 5.58 -17.05
N ILE A 57 16.07 5.86 -17.17
CA ILE A 57 15.48 6.44 -18.38
C ILE A 57 15.41 7.96 -18.26
N TYR A 58 15.10 8.45 -17.05
CA TYR A 58 15.06 9.86 -16.70
C TYR A 58 15.83 10.06 -15.39
N THR A 59 16.17 11.32 -15.10
CA THR A 59 16.66 11.76 -13.80
C THR A 59 15.52 11.87 -12.79
N ASP A 60 15.83 11.90 -11.49
CA ASP A 60 14.83 12.08 -10.43
C ASP A 60 14.03 13.38 -10.58
N GLY A 61 14.69 14.47 -11.01
CA GLY A 61 14.03 15.75 -11.26
C GLY A 61 13.02 15.68 -12.40
N GLU A 62 13.38 15.02 -13.50
CA GLU A 62 12.47 14.82 -14.64
C GLU A 62 11.29 13.93 -14.27
N TYR A 63 11.50 12.90 -13.43
CA TYR A 63 10.40 12.09 -12.93
C TYR A 63 9.46 12.88 -12.03
N ASN A 64 9.97 13.72 -11.13
CA ASN A 64 9.14 14.55 -10.27
C ASN A 64 8.25 15.49 -11.11
N GLU A 65 8.83 16.20 -12.08
CA GLU A 65 8.07 17.07 -13.00
C GLU A 65 7.03 16.31 -13.83
N LEU A 66 7.34 15.06 -14.19
CA LEU A 66 6.43 14.20 -14.94
C LEU A 66 5.25 13.77 -14.07
N ILE A 67 5.51 13.33 -12.84
CA ILE A 67 4.55 12.72 -11.90
C ILE A 67 3.59 13.75 -11.33
N GLU A 68 4.07 14.97 -11.01
CA GLU A 68 3.23 16.06 -10.48
C GLU A 68 2.04 16.41 -11.38
N LYS A 69 2.16 16.21 -12.70
CA LYS A 69 1.09 16.56 -13.65
C LYS A 69 -0.17 15.71 -13.52
N THR A 70 -0.04 14.49 -13.01
CA THR A 70 -1.18 13.55 -12.96
C THR A 70 -1.52 13.10 -11.53
N SER A 71 -0.69 13.42 -10.53
CA SER A 71 -0.84 12.96 -9.14
C SER A 71 -2.21 13.32 -8.57
N ASP A 72 -2.59 14.60 -8.62
CA ASP A 72 -3.86 15.09 -8.07
C ASP A 72 -5.09 14.39 -8.65
N ILE A 73 -5.09 14.14 -9.96
CA ILE A 73 -6.20 13.51 -10.68
C ILE A 73 -6.28 12.03 -10.31
N VAL A 74 -5.14 11.34 -10.32
CA VAL A 74 -5.05 9.92 -9.96
C VAL A 74 -5.46 9.71 -8.50
N ASP A 75 -4.91 10.50 -7.57
CA ASP A 75 -5.16 10.39 -6.14
C ASP A 75 -6.63 10.62 -5.80
N LYS A 76 -7.23 11.70 -6.32
CA LYS A 76 -8.66 11.98 -6.10
C LYS A 76 -9.54 10.87 -6.65
N PHE A 77 -9.18 10.30 -7.81
CA PHE A 77 -9.95 9.22 -8.41
C PHE A 77 -9.86 7.94 -7.59
N ILE A 78 -8.65 7.52 -7.22
CA ILE A 78 -8.44 6.31 -6.40
C ILE A 78 -9.13 6.47 -5.05
N ASN A 79 -8.89 7.58 -4.34
CA ASN A 79 -9.52 7.85 -3.04
C ASN A 79 -11.05 7.78 -3.14
N GLY A 80 -11.63 8.39 -4.18
CA GLY A 80 -13.08 8.33 -4.41
C GLY A 80 -13.62 6.92 -4.65
N LEU A 81 -12.82 5.99 -5.21
CA LEU A 81 -13.20 4.57 -5.33
C LEU A 81 -13.06 3.83 -3.99
N VAL A 82 -11.99 4.11 -3.24
CA VAL A 82 -11.73 3.49 -1.93
C VAL A 82 -12.81 3.89 -0.92
N GLU A 83 -13.16 5.17 -0.83
CA GLU A 83 -14.20 5.70 0.06
C GLU A 83 -15.57 5.06 -0.24
N LYS A 84 -15.88 4.84 -1.53
CA LYS A 84 -17.10 4.16 -1.97
C LYS A 84 -17.09 2.65 -1.72
N ARG A 85 -15.95 2.08 -1.33
CA ARG A 85 -15.76 0.63 -1.10
C ARG A 85 -16.27 -0.20 -2.27
N VAL A 86 -15.95 0.22 -3.48
CA VAL A 86 -16.37 -0.51 -4.69
C VAL A 86 -15.73 -1.90 -4.70
N SER A 87 -16.40 -2.90 -5.29
CA SER A 87 -15.80 -4.23 -5.44
C SER A 87 -14.47 -4.16 -6.21
N GLU A 88 -13.54 -5.09 -5.97
CA GLU A 88 -12.25 -5.14 -6.68
C GLU A 88 -12.43 -5.13 -8.21
N LYS A 89 -13.41 -5.87 -8.72
CA LYS A 89 -13.73 -5.91 -10.15
C LYS A 89 -14.09 -4.53 -10.69
N GLU A 90 -14.91 -3.79 -9.96
CA GLU A 90 -15.33 -2.44 -10.35
C GLU A 90 -14.17 -1.44 -10.20
N PHE A 91 -13.38 -1.54 -9.13
CA PHE A 91 -12.20 -0.71 -8.91
C PHE A 91 -11.25 -0.75 -10.12
N TYR A 92 -10.81 -1.96 -10.50
CA TYR A 92 -9.88 -2.13 -11.63
C TYR A 92 -10.50 -1.80 -12.99
N LYS A 93 -11.83 -1.94 -13.12
CA LYS A 93 -12.55 -1.52 -14.32
C LYS A 93 -12.54 0.01 -14.45
N CYS A 94 -12.95 0.73 -13.40
CA CYS A 94 -12.95 2.20 -13.37
C CYS A 94 -11.54 2.77 -13.54
N LEU A 95 -10.54 2.15 -12.90
CA LEU A 95 -9.15 2.58 -13.01
C LEU A 95 -8.61 2.41 -14.44
N TRP A 96 -8.98 1.34 -15.13
CA TRP A 96 -8.67 1.19 -16.54
C TRP A 96 -9.41 2.20 -17.42
N GLU A 97 -10.68 2.50 -17.13
CA GLU A 97 -11.46 3.52 -17.85
C GLU A 97 -10.85 4.91 -17.71
N LEU A 98 -10.39 5.29 -16.50
CA LEU A 98 -9.60 6.50 -16.29
C LEU A 98 -8.30 6.45 -17.09
N TYR A 99 -7.50 5.40 -16.88
CA TYR A 99 -6.19 5.28 -17.50
C TYR A 99 -6.27 5.32 -19.02
N SER A 100 -7.30 4.70 -19.61
CA SER A 100 -7.50 4.59 -21.05
C SER A 100 -8.05 5.85 -21.72
N ASN A 101 -8.52 6.84 -20.95
CA ASN A 101 -9.16 8.04 -21.47
C ASN A 101 -8.15 9.04 -22.07
N GLU A 102 -8.16 9.18 -23.40
CA GLU A 102 -7.27 10.09 -24.15
C GLU A 102 -7.56 11.58 -23.88
N SER A 103 -8.76 11.93 -23.43
CA SER A 103 -9.09 13.31 -23.04
C SER A 103 -8.50 13.71 -21.68
N ILE A 104 -8.08 12.72 -20.87
CA ILE A 104 -7.47 12.94 -19.55
C ILE A 104 -5.96 12.77 -19.62
N PHE A 105 -5.50 11.70 -20.27
CA PHE A 105 -4.09 11.40 -20.46
C PHE A 105 -3.80 11.25 -21.95
N ASN A 106 -3.33 12.34 -22.54
CA ASN A 106 -2.98 12.51 -23.94
C ASN A 106 -1.47 12.37 -24.15
N GLY A 107 -1.07 11.25 -24.76
CA GLY A 107 0.32 10.98 -25.12
C GLY A 107 1.09 10.16 -24.09
N HIS A 108 2.28 9.70 -24.51
CA HIS A 108 3.04 8.69 -23.76
C HIS A 108 3.50 9.19 -22.39
N ASN A 109 3.94 10.44 -22.29
CA ASN A 109 4.44 11.01 -21.04
C ASN A 109 3.34 11.05 -19.95
N GLU A 110 2.13 11.50 -20.30
CA GLU A 110 1.01 11.52 -19.36
C GLU A 110 0.56 10.10 -18.97
N ARG A 111 0.64 9.13 -19.88
CA ARG A 111 0.36 7.72 -19.59
C ARG A 111 1.41 7.05 -18.71
N ILE A 112 2.68 7.39 -18.89
CA ILE A 112 3.76 6.94 -18.00
C ILE A 112 3.58 7.56 -16.62
N SER A 113 3.34 8.88 -16.56
CA SER A 113 3.06 9.62 -15.33
C SER A 113 1.89 9.00 -14.55
N ALA A 114 0.75 8.80 -15.21
CA ALA A 114 -0.43 8.22 -14.58
C ALA A 114 -0.18 6.79 -14.12
N LEU A 115 0.53 5.97 -14.90
CA LEU A 115 0.86 4.60 -14.51
C LEU A 115 1.75 4.56 -13.26
N ILE A 116 2.75 5.45 -13.18
CA ILE A 116 3.62 5.57 -12.01
C ILE A 116 2.82 6.00 -10.78
N ASN A 117 1.99 7.04 -10.89
CA ASN A 117 1.13 7.49 -9.79
C ASN A 117 0.18 6.39 -9.32
N ILE A 118 -0.47 5.69 -10.25
CA ILE A 118 -1.37 4.58 -9.92
C ILE A 118 -0.61 3.47 -9.21
N PHE A 119 0.51 3.01 -9.78
CA PHE A 119 1.27 1.90 -9.22
C PHE A 119 1.88 2.24 -7.85
N SER A 120 2.22 3.50 -7.61
CA SER A 120 2.80 3.97 -6.34
C SER A 120 1.75 4.23 -5.27
N SER A 121 0.46 4.15 -5.61
CA SER A 121 -0.62 4.36 -4.65
C SER A 121 -0.61 3.28 -3.56
N PRO A 122 -0.78 3.64 -2.27
CA PRO A 122 -0.83 2.66 -1.17
C PRO A 122 -2.04 1.72 -1.25
N TYR A 123 -3.02 2.04 -2.11
CA TYR A 123 -4.21 1.23 -2.34
C TYR A 123 -4.04 0.20 -3.47
N ILE A 124 -2.84 0.07 -4.05
CA ILE A 124 -2.51 -0.92 -5.08
C ILE A 124 -1.54 -1.97 -4.53
N PRO A 125 -1.85 -3.28 -4.64
CA PRO A 125 -3.09 -3.86 -5.15
C PRO A 125 -4.29 -3.54 -4.27
N TYR A 126 -5.44 -3.27 -4.90
CA TYR A 126 -6.67 -2.94 -4.20
C TYR A 126 -7.39 -4.17 -3.66
N PHE A 127 -7.82 -4.10 -2.41
CA PHE A 127 -8.65 -5.08 -1.72
C PHE A 127 -9.86 -4.39 -1.10
N CYS A 128 -11.05 -4.94 -1.34
CA CYS A 128 -12.28 -4.44 -0.73
C CYS A 128 -12.52 -5.16 0.60
N PHE A 129 -12.41 -4.43 1.72
CA PHE A 129 -12.70 -4.97 3.05
C PHE A 129 -14.15 -4.70 3.46
N ALA A 130 -14.69 -5.60 4.29
CA ALA A 130 -15.97 -5.37 4.97
C ALA A 130 -15.85 -4.20 5.96
N GLU A 131 -16.99 -3.65 6.39
CA GLU A 131 -16.98 -2.64 7.44
C GLU A 131 -16.38 -3.21 8.73
N GLY A 132 -15.47 -2.44 9.34
CA GLY A 132 -14.91 -2.77 10.65
C GLY A 132 -15.99 -2.67 11.73
N ILE A 133 -15.81 -3.42 12.81
CA ILE A 133 -16.71 -3.34 13.97
C ILE A 133 -16.55 -1.96 14.62
N ASN A 134 -17.64 -1.22 14.68
CA ASN A 134 -17.72 0.05 15.39
C ASN A 134 -18.11 -0.19 16.85
N ILE A 135 -17.24 0.21 17.78
CA ILE A 135 -17.46 0.13 19.23
C ILE A 135 -17.63 1.57 19.71
N THR A 136 -18.66 1.85 20.51
CA THR A 136 -18.88 3.20 21.04
C THR A 136 -17.78 3.61 22.01
N ASP A 137 -17.52 4.91 22.17
CA ASP A 137 -16.45 5.40 23.03
C ASP A 137 -16.57 4.93 24.49
N ASP A 138 -17.81 4.88 25.01
CA ASP A 138 -18.10 4.39 26.36
C ASP A 138 -17.78 2.89 26.50
N GLU A 139 -18.25 2.07 25.55
CA GLU A 139 -18.00 0.63 25.55
C GLU A 139 -16.50 0.34 25.34
N TYR A 140 -15.84 1.07 24.44
CA TYR A 140 -14.40 0.98 24.20
C TYR A 140 -13.63 1.26 25.49
N THR A 141 -13.97 2.34 26.18
CA THR A 141 -13.31 2.75 27.43
C THR A 141 -13.46 1.70 28.52
N GLU A 142 -14.65 1.11 28.65
CA GLU A 142 -14.91 0.05 29.63
C GLU A 142 -14.09 -1.21 29.31
N ILE A 143 -14.12 -1.68 28.07
CA ILE A 143 -13.36 -2.84 27.62
C ILE A 143 -11.85 -2.60 27.79
N PHE A 144 -11.35 -1.42 27.43
CA PHE A 144 -9.95 -1.06 27.57
C PHE A 144 -9.50 -1.12 29.04
N LYS A 145 -10.29 -0.56 29.96
CA LYS A 145 -10.00 -0.63 31.40
C LYS A 145 -9.95 -2.06 31.90
N ASN A 146 -10.89 -2.91 31.46
CA ASN A 146 -10.93 -4.31 31.83
C ASN A 146 -9.74 -5.10 31.25
N ASN A 147 -9.23 -4.69 30.09
CA ASN A 147 -8.08 -5.30 29.41
C ASN A 147 -6.71 -4.73 29.83
N MET A 148 -6.67 -3.74 30.75
CA MET A 148 -5.45 -3.01 31.08
C MET A 148 -4.29 -3.92 31.51
N LEU A 149 -4.56 -5.00 32.24
CA LEU A 149 -3.54 -5.97 32.64
C LEU A 149 -2.90 -6.66 31.42
N ASN A 150 -3.70 -7.01 30.41
CA ASN A 150 -3.18 -7.60 29.17
C ASN A 150 -2.39 -6.58 28.36
N THR A 151 -2.81 -5.32 28.33
CA THR A 151 -2.02 -4.22 27.73
C THR A 151 -0.66 -4.05 28.43
N GLN A 152 -0.62 -4.12 29.76
CA GLN A 152 0.64 -4.07 30.52
C GLN A 152 1.55 -5.27 30.21
N LYS A 153 0.99 -6.49 30.12
CA LYS A 153 1.75 -7.68 29.71
C LYS A 153 2.29 -7.53 28.28
N PHE A 154 1.51 -6.98 27.36
CA PHE A 154 1.96 -6.67 26.00
C PHE A 154 3.16 -5.71 26.02
N LEU A 155 3.07 -4.59 26.74
CA LEU A 155 4.17 -3.63 26.89
C LEU A 155 5.42 -4.28 27.48
N PHE A 156 5.25 -5.16 28.47
CA PHE A 156 6.35 -5.93 29.03
C PHE A 156 6.98 -6.84 27.98
N ILE A 157 6.19 -7.56 27.18
CA ILE A 157 6.69 -8.43 26.12
C ILE A 157 7.56 -7.62 25.17
N ILE A 158 7.03 -6.59 24.52
CA ILE A 158 7.75 -5.83 23.48
C ILE A 158 8.98 -5.04 23.99
N SER A 159 9.07 -4.83 25.31
CA SER A 159 10.21 -4.15 25.93
C SER A 159 11.38 -5.09 26.21
N ASN A 160 11.20 -6.41 26.03
CA ASN A 160 12.26 -7.39 26.22
C ASN A 160 13.00 -7.68 24.90
N ASN A 161 14.25 -8.11 25.04
CA ASN A 161 15.07 -8.55 23.91
C ASN A 161 14.91 -10.07 23.72
N TYR A 162 14.11 -10.48 22.74
CA TYR A 162 14.01 -11.89 22.33
C TYR A 162 14.99 -12.20 21.20
N ASP A 163 15.49 -13.43 21.17
CA ASP A 163 16.41 -13.89 20.12
C ASP A 163 15.72 -14.06 18.77
N LYS A 164 14.40 -14.32 18.77
CA LYS A 164 13.59 -14.58 17.58
C LYS A 164 12.27 -13.82 17.62
N LYS A 165 11.94 -13.14 16.52
CA LYS A 165 10.63 -12.47 16.34
C LYS A 165 9.43 -13.41 16.51
N SER A 166 9.59 -14.69 16.18
CA SER A 166 8.54 -15.70 16.36
C SER A 166 8.24 -15.99 17.83
N GLU A 167 9.22 -15.86 18.71
CA GLU A 167 9.05 -16.04 20.15
C GLU A 167 8.21 -14.89 20.72
N GLU A 168 8.62 -13.66 20.45
CA GLU A 168 7.87 -12.45 20.79
C GLU A 168 6.41 -12.51 20.28
N ALA A 169 6.23 -12.84 19.00
CA ALA A 169 4.91 -12.97 18.40
C ALA A 169 4.05 -14.05 19.07
N SER A 170 4.65 -15.17 19.49
CA SER A 170 3.92 -16.24 20.19
C SER A 170 3.38 -15.80 21.55
N LEU A 171 4.13 -14.97 22.28
CA LEU A 171 3.70 -14.44 23.58
C LEU A 171 2.53 -13.45 23.41
N ILE A 172 2.61 -12.56 22.42
CA ILE A 172 1.51 -11.64 22.08
C ILE A 172 0.27 -12.42 21.62
N TYR A 173 0.47 -13.44 20.79
CA TYR A 173 -0.62 -14.32 20.33
C TYR A 173 -1.33 -15.02 21.49
N ASN A 174 -0.60 -15.48 22.50
CA ASN A 174 -1.20 -16.09 23.69
C ASN A 174 -2.07 -15.08 24.46
N LEU A 175 -1.61 -13.84 24.65
CA LEU A 175 -2.44 -12.78 25.25
C LEU A 175 -3.73 -12.55 24.47
N PHE A 176 -3.63 -12.46 23.14
CA PHE A 176 -4.79 -12.27 22.27
C PHE A 176 -5.78 -13.45 22.33
N LYS A 177 -5.25 -14.68 22.37
CA LYS A 177 -6.05 -15.90 22.41
C LYS A 177 -6.87 -16.03 23.69
N ASP A 178 -6.32 -15.55 24.82
CA ASP A 178 -6.95 -15.64 26.14
C ASP A 178 -8.10 -14.63 26.35
N LEU A 179 -8.29 -13.68 25.43
CA LEU A 179 -9.42 -12.75 25.44
C LEU A 179 -10.73 -13.47 25.07
N SER A 180 -11.80 -13.20 25.80
CA SER A 180 -13.03 -13.98 25.73
C SER A 180 -13.93 -13.58 24.57
N THR A 181 -14.02 -12.28 24.29
CA THR A 181 -14.92 -11.73 23.28
C THR A 181 -14.18 -11.16 22.08
N GLU A 182 -14.88 -11.06 20.96
CA GLU A 182 -14.37 -10.38 19.75
C GLU A 182 -14.08 -8.90 20.02
N LYS A 183 -14.94 -8.21 20.78
CA LYS A 183 -14.72 -6.79 21.13
C LYS A 183 -13.49 -6.59 22.02
N GLU A 184 -13.25 -7.47 23.00
CA GLU A 184 -12.02 -7.42 23.80
C GLU A 184 -10.77 -7.58 22.93
N LYS A 185 -10.82 -8.52 21.97
CA LYS A 185 -9.74 -8.74 20.99
C LYS A 185 -9.48 -7.51 20.13
N ILE A 186 -10.54 -6.86 19.65
CA ILE A 186 -10.45 -5.64 18.84
C ILE A 186 -9.82 -4.50 19.66
N VAL A 187 -10.29 -4.27 20.88
CA VAL A 187 -9.77 -3.20 21.76
C VAL A 187 -8.32 -3.46 22.19
N PHE A 188 -7.95 -4.73 22.37
CA PHE A 188 -6.54 -5.08 22.62
C PHE A 188 -5.66 -4.82 21.40
N LEU A 189 -6.11 -5.19 20.19
CA LEU A 189 -5.39 -4.91 18.95
C LEU A 189 -5.29 -3.40 18.66
N SER A 190 -6.33 -2.62 18.91
CA SER A 190 -6.27 -1.16 18.75
C SER A 190 -5.23 -0.55 19.69
N SER A 191 -5.13 -1.04 20.93
CA SER A 191 -4.10 -0.60 21.88
C SER A 191 -2.67 -0.86 21.38
N ILE A 192 -2.46 -1.98 20.68
CA ILE A 192 -1.17 -2.31 20.06
C ILE A 192 -0.88 -1.35 18.90
N ILE A 193 -1.87 -1.09 18.05
CA ILE A 193 -1.76 -0.16 16.92
C ILE A 193 -1.43 1.26 17.42
N ASP A 194 -2.16 1.75 18.41
CA ASP A 194 -1.98 3.07 19.01
C ASP A 194 -0.56 3.24 19.56
N TYR A 195 -0.03 2.21 20.23
CA TYR A 195 1.35 2.22 20.74
C TYR A 195 2.37 2.42 19.60
N TYR A 196 2.25 1.65 18.51
CA TYR A 196 3.18 1.74 17.40
C TYR A 196 3.05 3.05 16.61
N ASN A 197 1.82 3.54 16.41
CA ASN A 197 1.58 4.84 15.79
C ASN A 197 2.22 5.97 16.59
N PHE A 198 2.02 5.98 17.92
CA PHE A 198 2.65 6.97 18.81
C PHE A 198 4.18 6.95 18.72
N ARG A 199 4.79 5.75 18.70
CA ARG A 199 6.25 5.60 18.58
C ARG A 199 6.76 6.03 17.20
N TYR A 200 6.02 5.72 16.14
CA TYR A 200 6.35 6.13 14.77
C TYR A 200 6.32 7.66 14.63
N GLU A 201 5.27 8.31 15.13
CA GLU A 201 5.16 9.78 15.14
C GLU A 201 6.30 10.43 15.96
N ALA A 202 6.63 9.88 17.13
CA ALA A 202 7.74 10.38 17.94
C ALA A 202 9.10 10.30 17.20
N LEU A 203 9.33 9.21 16.46
CA LEU A 203 10.53 9.05 15.62
C LEU A 203 10.55 10.07 14.48
N LEU A 204 9.45 10.25 13.74
CA LEU A 204 9.36 11.24 12.67
C LEU A 204 9.65 12.66 13.16
N ASN A 205 9.11 13.01 14.33
CA ASN A 205 9.33 14.32 14.94
C ASN A 205 10.80 14.51 15.34
N SER A 206 11.45 13.48 15.90
CA SER A 206 12.87 13.56 16.28
C SER A 206 13.80 13.75 15.08
N VAL A 207 13.54 13.07 13.96
CA VAL A 207 14.34 13.19 12.72
C VAL A 207 14.09 14.53 12.02
N SER A 208 12.89 15.09 12.15
CA SER A 208 12.55 16.40 11.56
C SER A 208 13.20 17.55 12.34
N SER A 209 13.29 17.44 13.67
CA SER A 209 13.98 18.43 14.53
C SER A 209 15.51 18.44 14.40
N GLU A 210 16.12 17.42 13.80
CA GLU A 210 17.56 17.39 13.52
C GLU A 210 17.94 18.04 12.18
N LYS A 211 16.94 18.44 11.37
CA LYS A 211 17.12 19.08 10.07
C LYS A 211 16.86 20.59 10.08
N GLU A 212 16.54 21.17 11.23
CA GLU A 212 16.45 22.62 11.50
C GLU A 212 17.71 23.11 12.24
#